data_AF-A0A256SV92-F1
#
_entry.id   AF-A0A256SV92-F1
#
_cell.length_a   1.000
_cell.length_b   1.000
_cell.length_c   1.000
_cell.angle_alpha   90.00
_cell.angle_beta   90.00
_cell.angle_gamma   90.00
#
_symmetry.space_group_name_H-M   'P 1'
#
loop_
_entity.id
_entity.type
_entity.pdbx_description
1 polymer ?
#
loop_
_entity_poly.entity_id
_entity_poly.type
_entity_poly.pdbx_seq_one_letter_code
_entity_poly.pdbx_strand_id
1 'polypeptide(L)'
;MENENEVQTQQPVQEQDNQPTQNEGQEEKPKVEFTPEQQKAISALLDSKIAKERIKADQEKQDAIDKAIARTKMSAEERAKAEQKDREDEFNRKQQDLDRQLREVKTKSTLIDKGITTDLLPLVMGADDDETSQRLDLLDRYVQKKVQEATEKLMRGKQNPTGGNGGSTVSTSDNPWSAQGWNLTKQNEILMNNPEQAQQMIAQAQPKQGFYFGMNN
;
A
#
# COMPACT_ATOMS: atom_id res chain seq x y z
N MET A 1 47.44 54.24 -0.71
CA MET A 1 48.15 54.00 -1.98
C MET A 1 48.38 52.51 -2.01
N GLU A 2 47.48 51.83 -2.72
CA GLU A 2 47.74 51.27 -4.06
C GLU A 2 48.10 49.80 -3.86
N ASN A 3 47.19 48.89 -4.21
CA ASN A 3 46.98 48.32 -5.56
C ASN A 3 47.51 46.88 -5.46
N GLU A 4 46.61 45.90 -5.46
CA GLU A 4 46.07 45.26 -6.67
C GLU A 4 47.09 44.35 -7.36
N ASN A 5 46.56 43.21 -7.79
CA ASN A 5 47.03 42.41 -8.90
C ASN A 5 48.31 41.58 -8.66
N GLU A 6 48.44 40.35 -9.13
CA GLU A 6 47.71 39.59 -10.15
C GLU A 6 48.23 38.15 -10.07
N VAL A 7 47.36 37.15 -10.15
CA VAL A 7 47.74 35.86 -10.74
C VAL A 7 46.68 35.52 -11.78
N GLN A 8 46.93 35.98 -13.00
CA GLN A 8 46.42 35.34 -14.21
C GLN A 8 47.22 34.05 -14.41
N THR A 9 46.52 32.95 -14.71
CA THR A 9 46.43 32.38 -16.07
C THR A 9 45.94 30.94 -15.98
N GLN A 10 44.68 30.70 -16.37
CA GLN A 10 44.29 29.48 -17.08
C GLN A 10 43.15 29.82 -18.06
N GLN A 11 43.39 29.55 -19.33
CA GLN A 11 42.45 29.39 -20.44
C GLN A 11 42.95 28.19 -21.28
N PRO A 12 42.16 27.57 -22.19
CA PRO A 12 40.81 27.93 -22.63
C PRO A 12 39.78 26.77 -22.63
N VAL A 13 38.56 27.19 -22.94
CA VAL A 13 37.28 26.50 -23.13
C VAL A 13 37.25 25.66 -24.42
N GLN A 14 36.44 24.60 -24.44
CA GLN A 14 35.75 24.16 -25.67
C GLN A 14 34.24 24.07 -25.39
N GLU A 15 33.51 24.93 -26.10
CA GLU A 15 32.06 24.97 -26.25
C GLU A 15 31.59 23.83 -27.17
N GLN A 16 30.44 23.22 -26.84
CA GLN A 16 29.53 22.81 -27.90
C GLN A 16 28.09 23.16 -27.53
N ASP A 17 27.58 24.03 -28.38
CA ASP A 17 26.31 24.72 -28.46
C ASP A 17 25.13 23.76 -28.73
N ASN A 18 24.00 23.99 -28.05
CA ASN A 18 22.68 23.77 -28.64
C ASN A 18 21.61 24.47 -27.78
N GLN A 19 21.23 25.70 -28.16
CA GLN A 19 19.88 26.22 -27.91
C GLN A 19 19.02 26.06 -29.18
N PRO A 20 17.67 26.01 -29.05
CA PRO A 20 16.94 27.24 -29.31
C PRO A 20 15.68 27.49 -28.43
N THR A 21 15.59 28.72 -27.93
CA THR A 21 14.45 29.69 -27.92
C THR A 21 13.11 29.43 -27.21
N GLN A 22 12.85 30.32 -26.23
CA GLN A 22 11.72 31.27 -26.06
C GLN A 22 10.32 30.95 -26.64
N ASN A 23 9.29 31.20 -25.81
CA ASN A 23 8.13 31.99 -26.26
C ASN A 23 7.46 32.79 -25.13
N GLU A 24 7.07 34.01 -25.48
CA GLU A 24 6.53 35.09 -24.66
C GLU A 24 5.01 34.97 -24.43
N GLY A 25 4.51 35.64 -23.39
CA GLY A 25 3.08 35.81 -23.13
C GLY A 25 2.82 36.85 -22.04
N GLN A 26 2.98 38.14 -22.38
CA GLN A 26 2.47 39.25 -21.57
C GLN A 26 1.10 39.66 -22.10
N GLU A 27 0.03 39.34 -21.35
CA GLU A 27 -1.32 39.87 -21.57
C GLU A 27 -1.51 41.17 -20.79
N GLU A 28 -1.86 42.25 -21.48
CA GLU A 28 -2.36 43.50 -20.90
C GLU A 28 -3.73 43.25 -20.24
N LYS A 29 -3.87 43.56 -18.94
CA LYS A 29 -5.13 43.41 -18.21
C LYS A 29 -6.02 44.66 -18.35
N PRO A 30 -7.33 44.53 -18.62
CA PRO A 30 -8.26 45.65 -18.67
C PRO A 30 -8.47 46.26 -17.27
N LYS A 31 -8.47 47.60 -17.18
CA LYS A 31 -8.73 48.32 -15.92
C LYS A 31 -10.23 48.30 -15.62
N VAL A 32 -10.62 47.57 -14.58
CA VAL A 32 -12.01 47.46 -14.10
C VAL A 32 -12.39 48.75 -13.36
N GLU A 33 -13.38 49.48 -13.86
CA GLU A 33 -13.99 50.62 -13.17
C GLU A 33 -15.25 50.17 -12.43
N PHE A 34 -15.28 50.34 -11.09
CA PHE A 34 -16.41 49.96 -10.25
C PHE A 34 -17.49 51.05 -10.27
N THR A 35 -18.76 50.67 -10.38
CA THR A 35 -19.89 51.62 -10.32
C THR A 35 -20.01 52.27 -8.93
N PRO A 36 -20.63 53.46 -8.79
CA PRO A 36 -20.75 54.14 -7.49
C PRO A 36 -21.42 53.29 -6.39
N GLU A 37 -22.39 52.44 -6.76
CA GLU A 37 -23.00 51.49 -5.81
C GLU A 37 -22.05 50.35 -5.42
N GLN A 38 -21.26 49.84 -6.37
CA GLN A 38 -20.22 48.83 -6.09
C GLN A 38 -19.13 49.41 -5.19
N GLN A 39 -18.73 50.67 -5.40
CA GLN A 39 -17.76 51.35 -4.54
C GLN A 39 -18.30 51.55 -3.11
N LYS A 40 -19.59 51.90 -2.96
CA LYS A 40 -20.26 52.01 -1.66
C LYS A 40 -20.39 50.66 -0.94
N ALA A 41 -20.67 49.59 -1.68
CA ALA A 41 -20.68 48.24 -1.11
C ALA A 41 -19.28 47.77 -0.69
N ILE A 42 -18.25 48.09 -1.50
CA ILE A 42 -16.85 47.80 -1.18
C ILE A 42 -16.41 48.62 0.05
N SER A 43 -16.74 49.90 0.15
CA SER A 43 -16.39 50.72 1.31
C SER A 43 -17.08 50.22 2.59
N ALA A 44 -18.36 49.84 2.53
CA ALA A 44 -19.05 49.26 3.67
C ALA A 44 -18.45 47.92 4.12
N LEU A 45 -17.99 47.09 3.16
CA LEU A 45 -17.27 45.86 3.47
C LEU A 45 -15.88 46.13 4.06
N LEU A 46 -15.15 47.14 3.56
CA LEU A 46 -13.88 47.58 4.14
C LEU A 46 -14.08 48.10 5.56
N ASP A 47 -15.07 48.95 5.80
CA ASP A 47 -15.35 49.50 7.14
C ASP A 47 -15.73 48.40 8.13
N SER A 48 -16.55 47.44 7.70
CA SER A 48 -16.88 46.26 8.51
C SER A 48 -15.65 45.39 8.80
N LYS A 49 -14.76 45.22 7.82
CA LYS A 49 -13.54 44.43 7.96
C LYS A 49 -12.50 45.14 8.83
N ILE A 50 -12.32 46.45 8.67
CA ILE A 50 -11.46 47.29 9.49
C ILE A 50 -11.98 47.34 10.93
N ALA A 51 -13.29 47.43 11.14
CA ALA A 51 -13.88 47.36 12.48
C ALA A 51 -13.62 45.99 13.13
N LYS A 52 -13.81 44.89 12.40
CA LYS A 52 -13.50 43.54 12.88
C LYS A 52 -12.00 43.34 13.15
N GLU A 53 -11.14 43.87 12.29
CA GLU A 53 -9.68 43.82 12.46
C GLU A 53 -9.22 44.67 13.64
N ARG A 54 -9.84 45.84 13.88
CA ARG A 54 -9.58 46.66 15.08
C ARG A 54 -10.03 45.95 16.36
N ILE A 55 -11.23 45.38 16.37
CA ILE A 55 -11.72 44.58 17.51
C ILE A 55 -10.78 43.40 17.77
N LYS A 56 -10.35 42.69 16.71
CA LYS A 56 -9.41 41.58 16.82
C LYS A 56 -8.03 42.04 17.31
N ALA A 57 -7.53 43.16 16.82
CA ALA A 57 -6.25 43.73 17.25
C ALA A 57 -6.30 44.24 18.71
N ASP A 58 -7.42 44.81 19.13
CA ASP A 58 -7.64 45.25 20.51
C ASP A 58 -7.80 44.04 21.45
N GLN A 59 -8.49 42.97 21.00
CA GLN A 59 -8.53 41.68 21.70
C GLN A 59 -7.14 41.03 21.80
N GLU A 60 -6.37 41.02 20.71
CA GLU A 60 -5.01 40.47 20.71
C GLU A 60 -4.07 41.28 21.60
N LYS A 61 -4.21 42.62 21.65
CA LYS A 61 -3.49 43.47 22.60
C LYS A 61 -3.90 43.19 24.04
N GLN A 62 -5.19 43.06 24.31
CA GLN A 62 -5.70 42.75 25.64
C GLN A 62 -5.23 41.36 26.10
N ASP A 63 -5.32 40.35 25.23
CA ASP A 63 -4.78 39.01 25.48
C ASP A 63 -3.27 39.01 25.66
N ALA A 64 -2.53 39.86 24.93
CA ALA A 64 -1.09 40.00 25.09
C ALA A 64 -0.72 40.69 26.42
N ILE A 65 -1.51 41.69 26.84
CA ILE A 65 -1.40 42.33 28.14
C ILE A 65 -1.73 41.33 29.25
N ASP A 66 -2.81 40.57 29.12
CA ASP A 66 -3.22 39.56 30.09
C ASP A 66 -2.24 38.40 30.16
N LYS A 67 -1.66 37.96 29.03
CA LYS A 67 -0.56 36.99 28.99
C LYS A 67 0.74 37.55 29.55
N ALA A 68 1.04 38.83 29.33
CA ALA A 68 2.22 39.48 29.93
C ALA A 68 2.04 39.64 31.45
N ILE A 69 0.84 39.97 31.92
CA ILE A 69 0.44 40.02 33.33
C ILE A 69 0.47 38.59 33.92
N ALA A 70 -0.01 37.57 33.21
CA ALA A 70 0.08 36.18 33.64
C ALA A 70 1.53 35.69 33.70
N ARG A 71 2.37 36.03 32.72
CA ARG A 71 3.81 35.68 32.70
C ARG A 71 4.62 36.41 33.76
N THR A 72 4.21 37.62 34.16
CA THR A 72 4.81 38.34 35.29
C THR A 72 4.28 37.86 36.64
N LYS A 73 3.04 37.34 36.68
CA LYS A 73 2.43 36.66 37.84
C LYS A 73 2.88 35.20 37.98
N MET A 74 3.44 34.60 36.92
CA MET A 74 4.12 33.31 36.96
C MET A 74 5.36 33.41 37.86
N SER A 75 5.14 33.13 39.14
CA SER A 75 6.18 32.94 40.13
C SER A 75 7.10 31.79 39.69
N ALA A 76 8.25 31.64 40.34
CA ALA A 76 9.14 30.51 40.11
C ALA A 76 8.42 29.14 40.16
N GLU A 77 7.28 29.05 40.87
CA GLU A 77 6.46 27.84 40.93
C GLU A 77 5.70 27.51 39.64
N GLU A 78 5.18 28.49 38.89
CA GLU A 78 4.49 28.19 37.62
C GLU A 78 5.48 27.77 36.53
N ARG A 79 6.69 28.33 36.52
CA ARG A 79 7.78 27.82 35.67
C ARG A 79 8.20 26.41 36.07
N ALA A 80 8.31 26.13 37.37
CA ALA A 80 8.61 24.79 37.86
C ALA A 80 7.50 23.78 37.49
N LYS A 81 6.22 24.17 37.56
CA LYS A 81 5.08 23.32 37.14
C LYS A 81 5.07 23.07 35.64
N ALA A 82 5.33 24.09 34.82
CA ALA A 82 5.43 23.92 33.37
C ALA A 82 6.57 22.97 33.00
N GLU A 83 7.75 23.14 33.60
CA GLU A 83 8.91 22.27 33.36
C GLU A 83 8.69 20.83 33.89
N GLN A 84 7.94 20.67 34.98
CA GLN A 84 7.50 19.34 35.44
C GLN A 84 6.53 18.70 34.44
N LYS A 85 5.54 19.46 33.97
CA LYS A 85 4.57 18.98 32.99
C LYS A 85 5.24 18.59 31.67
N ASP A 86 6.16 19.41 31.17
CA ASP A 86 6.91 19.12 29.95
C ASP A 86 7.74 17.83 30.10
N ARG A 87 8.39 17.65 31.26
CA ARG A 87 9.10 16.40 31.58
C ARG A 87 8.18 15.19 31.65
N GLU A 88 6.99 15.34 32.23
CA GLU A 88 6.00 14.27 32.36
C GLU A 88 5.40 13.91 30.99
N ASP A 89 5.08 14.89 30.17
CA ASP A 89 4.58 14.70 28.81
C ASP A 89 5.67 14.05 27.91
N GLU A 90 6.94 14.46 28.04
CA GLU A 90 8.07 13.82 27.35
C GLU A 90 8.28 12.38 27.81
N PHE A 91 8.21 12.13 29.12
CA PHE A 91 8.31 10.79 29.69
C PHE A 91 7.19 9.88 29.18
N ASN A 92 5.94 10.35 29.22
CA ASN A 92 4.78 9.61 28.72
C ASN A 92 4.90 9.31 27.23
N ARG A 93 5.38 10.27 26.42
CA ARG A 93 5.62 10.03 24.99
C ARG A 93 6.69 8.97 24.76
N LYS A 94 7.78 9.01 25.51
CA LYS A 94 8.85 7.98 25.43
C LYS A 94 8.34 6.62 25.86
N GLN A 95 7.52 6.55 26.92
CA GLN A 95 6.91 5.31 27.38
C GLN A 95 5.99 4.73 26.31
N GLN A 96 5.10 5.55 25.72
CA GLN A 96 4.22 5.12 24.63
C GLN A 96 4.98 4.63 23.40
N ASP A 97 6.07 5.30 23.03
CA ASP A 97 6.90 4.87 21.90
C ASP A 97 7.61 3.55 22.21
N LEU A 98 8.15 3.39 23.42
CA LEU A 98 8.79 2.15 23.86
C LEU A 98 7.79 0.99 23.91
N ASP A 99 6.59 1.22 24.45
CA ASP A 99 5.52 0.21 24.48
C ASP A 99 5.11 -0.20 23.07
N ARG A 100 5.02 0.76 22.13
CA ARG A 100 4.76 0.50 20.73
C ARG A 100 5.88 -0.33 20.08
N GLN A 101 7.15 0.02 20.31
CA GLN A 101 8.30 -0.73 19.78
C GLN A 101 8.34 -2.16 20.35
N LEU A 102 8.10 -2.34 21.65
CA LEU A 102 8.04 -3.65 22.28
C LEU A 102 6.93 -4.51 21.67
N ARG A 103 5.74 -3.91 21.47
CA ARG A 103 4.62 -4.59 20.80
C ARG A 103 4.97 -4.97 19.38
N GLU A 104 5.63 -4.08 18.64
CA GLU A 104 6.08 -4.34 17.27
C GLU A 104 7.01 -5.56 17.22
N VAL A 105 8.03 -5.61 18.09
CA VAL A 105 8.98 -6.72 18.18
C VAL A 105 8.29 -8.03 18.56
N LYS A 106 7.44 -8.00 19.60
CA LYS A 106 6.67 -9.16 20.05
C LYS A 106 5.78 -9.71 18.93
N THR A 107 5.09 -8.82 18.21
CA THR A 107 4.19 -9.20 17.11
C THR A 107 4.98 -9.77 15.93
N LYS A 108 6.12 -9.17 15.57
CA LYS A 108 7.03 -9.73 14.55
C LYS A 108 7.50 -11.14 14.93
N SER A 109 7.88 -11.36 16.20
CA SER A 109 8.26 -12.69 16.68
C SER A 109 7.12 -13.69 16.48
N THR A 110 5.90 -13.35 16.93
CA THR A 110 4.73 -14.23 16.76
C THR A 110 4.41 -14.54 15.30
N LEU A 111 4.56 -13.56 14.41
CA LEU A 111 4.39 -13.76 12.96
C LEU A 111 5.40 -14.78 12.43
N ILE A 112 6.69 -14.62 12.78
CA ILE A 112 7.76 -15.55 12.41
C ILE A 112 7.48 -16.95 12.96
N ASP A 113 7.09 -17.06 14.23
CA ASP A 113 6.78 -18.34 14.89
C ASP A 113 5.61 -19.07 14.22
N LYS A 114 4.64 -18.32 13.69
CA LYS A 114 3.50 -18.85 12.92
C LYS A 114 3.83 -19.09 11.43
N GLY A 115 5.06 -18.80 10.99
CA GLY A 115 5.45 -18.91 9.58
C GLY A 115 4.77 -17.87 8.66
N ILE A 116 4.33 -16.75 9.24
CA ILE A 116 3.66 -15.64 8.54
C ILE A 116 4.69 -14.54 8.27
N THR A 117 4.63 -13.91 7.09
CA THR A 117 5.54 -12.79 6.77
C THR A 117 5.35 -11.61 7.72
N THR A 118 6.46 -10.97 8.10
CA THR A 118 6.46 -9.73 8.90
C THR A 118 5.82 -8.55 8.18
N ASP A 119 5.63 -8.62 6.86
CA ASP A 119 4.97 -7.57 6.07
C ASP A 119 3.51 -7.37 6.47
N LEU A 120 2.89 -8.37 7.11
CA LEU A 120 1.52 -8.28 7.62
C LEU A 120 1.44 -7.54 8.96
N LEU A 121 2.57 -7.16 9.57
CA LEU A 121 2.61 -6.44 10.84
C LEU A 121 1.69 -5.21 10.88
N PRO A 122 1.65 -4.30 9.88
CA PRO A 122 0.77 -3.13 9.92
C PRO A 122 -0.72 -3.48 9.93
N LEU A 123 -1.09 -4.70 9.49
CA LEU A 123 -2.47 -5.18 9.46
C LEU A 123 -2.85 -5.86 10.77
N VAL A 124 -1.92 -6.64 11.35
CA VAL A 124 -2.21 -7.43 12.55
C VAL A 124 -1.96 -6.68 13.86
N MET A 125 -1.11 -5.65 13.86
CA MET A 125 -0.82 -4.88 15.07
C MET A 125 -2.01 -3.98 15.43
N GLY A 126 -2.62 -4.24 16.58
CA GLY A 126 -3.72 -3.46 17.16
C GLY A 126 -3.24 -2.32 18.06
N ALA A 127 -4.20 -1.62 18.67
CA ALA A 127 -3.93 -0.58 19.66
C ALA A 127 -3.24 -1.15 20.92
N ASP A 128 -3.58 -2.39 21.27
CA ASP A 128 -3.05 -3.12 22.41
C ASP A 128 -2.70 -4.58 22.06
N ASP A 129 -2.21 -5.30 23.06
CA ASP A 129 -1.79 -6.71 22.93
C ASP A 129 -2.97 -7.65 22.69
N ASP A 130 -4.14 -7.34 23.25
CA ASP A 130 -5.34 -8.16 23.13
C ASP A 130 -5.90 -8.06 21.71
N GLU A 131 -6.03 -6.84 21.18
CA GLU A 131 -6.46 -6.60 19.80
C GLU A 131 -5.48 -7.22 18.81
N THR A 132 -4.18 -7.09 19.05
CA THR A 132 -3.14 -7.72 18.21
C THR A 132 -3.29 -9.24 18.18
N SER A 133 -3.51 -9.85 19.35
CA SER A 133 -3.70 -11.31 19.47
C SER A 133 -4.96 -11.77 18.75
N GLN A 134 -6.07 -11.05 18.89
CA GLN A 134 -7.32 -11.36 18.19
C GLN A 134 -7.18 -11.28 16.67
N ARG A 135 -6.47 -10.27 16.16
CA ARG A 135 -6.19 -10.11 14.72
C ARG A 135 -5.30 -11.23 14.19
N LEU A 136 -4.27 -11.64 14.95
CA LEU A 136 -3.42 -12.78 14.61
C LEU A 136 -4.23 -14.09 14.53
N ASP A 137 -5.11 -14.34 15.51
CA ASP A 137 -5.95 -15.54 15.52
C ASP A 137 -6.99 -15.56 14.39
N LEU A 138 -7.48 -14.39 13.97
CA LEU A 138 -8.34 -14.27 12.80
C LEU A 138 -7.59 -14.58 11.50
N LEU A 139 -6.37 -14.05 11.36
CA LEU A 139 -5.52 -14.31 10.21
C LEU A 139 -5.18 -15.80 10.10
N ASP A 140 -4.76 -16.42 11.21
CA ASP A 140 -4.40 -17.84 11.27
C ASP A 140 -5.57 -18.73 10.83
N ARG A 141 -6.76 -18.50 11.39
CA ARG A 141 -7.99 -19.21 10.99
C ARG A 141 -8.33 -19.02 9.51
N TYR A 142 -8.18 -17.81 8.99
CA TYR A 142 -8.46 -17.53 7.58
C TYR A 142 -7.49 -18.27 6.66
N VAL A 143 -6.19 -18.23 6.98
CA VAL A 143 -5.15 -18.93 6.21
C VAL A 143 -5.39 -20.44 6.23
N GLN A 144 -5.64 -21.04 7.40
CA GLN A 144 -5.93 -22.47 7.52
C GLN A 144 -7.16 -22.88 6.69
N LYS A 145 -8.24 -22.08 6.75
CA LYS A 145 -9.43 -22.31 5.93
C LYS A 145 -9.11 -22.27 4.43
N LYS A 146 -8.32 -21.30 3.97
CA LYS A 146 -7.94 -21.19 2.54
C LYS A 146 -7.02 -22.31 2.07
N VAL A 147 -6.08 -22.74 2.91
CA VAL A 147 -5.23 -23.91 2.63
C VAL A 147 -6.07 -25.17 2.56
N GLN A 148 -7.05 -25.35 3.46
CA GLN A 148 -7.98 -26.48 3.41
C GLN A 148 -8.82 -26.43 2.13
N GLU A 149 -9.46 -25.30 1.80
CA GLU A 149 -10.26 -25.15 0.57
C GLU A 149 -9.43 -25.45 -0.69
N ALA A 150 -8.18 -24.98 -0.75
CA ALA A 150 -7.27 -25.26 -1.85
C ALA A 150 -6.89 -26.74 -1.92
N THR A 151 -6.61 -27.36 -0.78
CA THR A 151 -6.28 -28.79 -0.68
C THR A 151 -7.46 -29.65 -1.11
N GLU A 152 -8.68 -29.34 -0.66
CA GLU A 152 -9.90 -30.02 -1.10
C GLU A 152 -10.14 -29.87 -2.61
N LYS A 153 -9.89 -28.68 -3.18
CA LYS A 153 -9.97 -28.48 -4.64
C LYS A 153 -8.95 -29.35 -5.38
N LEU A 154 -7.70 -29.42 -4.88
CA LEU A 154 -6.67 -30.28 -5.46
C LEU A 154 -7.03 -31.76 -5.32
N MET A 155 -7.58 -32.18 -4.18
CA MET A 155 -8.02 -33.57 -3.96
C MET A 155 -9.23 -33.93 -4.83
N ARG A 156 -10.19 -33.02 -5.01
CA ARG A 156 -11.32 -33.21 -5.95
C ARG A 156 -10.84 -33.24 -7.41
N GLY A 157 -9.89 -32.39 -7.78
CA GLY A 157 -9.26 -32.43 -9.11
C GLY A 157 -8.41 -33.69 -9.35
N LYS A 158 -7.91 -34.32 -8.27
CA LYS A 158 -7.21 -35.61 -8.30
C LYS A 158 -8.10 -36.82 -7.99
N GLN A 159 -9.40 -36.65 -7.74
CA GLN A 159 -10.31 -37.79 -7.66
C GLN A 159 -10.46 -38.33 -9.09
N ASN A 160 -9.79 -39.45 -9.35
CA ASN A 160 -10.20 -40.36 -10.40
C ASN A 160 -11.72 -40.52 -10.31
N PRO A 161 -12.47 -40.44 -11.43
CA PRO A 161 -13.92 -40.58 -11.39
C PRO A 161 -14.25 -41.90 -10.69
N THR A 162 -14.83 -41.79 -9.49
CA THR A 162 -15.38 -42.92 -8.76
C THR A 162 -16.41 -43.56 -9.67
N GLY A 163 -16.12 -44.80 -10.08
CA GLY A 163 -16.99 -45.59 -10.92
C GLY A 163 -18.43 -45.58 -10.39
N GLY A 164 -19.35 -45.10 -11.24
CA GLY A 164 -20.76 -45.00 -10.93
C GLY A 164 -21.57 -44.98 -12.21
N ASN A 165 -21.89 -46.18 -12.69
CA ASN A 165 -22.95 -46.55 -13.64
C ASN A 165 -23.68 -45.40 -14.36
N GLY A 166 -23.17 -45.03 -15.53
CA GLY A 166 -23.91 -44.32 -16.56
C GLY A 166 -23.70 -45.04 -17.88
N GLY A 167 -24.66 -45.86 -18.29
CA GLY A 167 -24.64 -46.54 -19.57
C GLY A 167 -24.54 -45.55 -20.72
N SER A 168 -23.34 -45.42 -21.28
CA SER A 168 -23.12 -44.91 -22.62
C SER A 168 -21.97 -45.73 -23.17
N THR A 169 -22.34 -46.77 -23.91
CA THR A 169 -21.42 -47.61 -24.67
C THR A 169 -20.80 -46.74 -25.76
N VAL A 170 -19.77 -45.97 -25.41
CA VAL A 170 -18.76 -45.57 -26.38
C VAL A 170 -18.04 -46.85 -26.73
N SER A 171 -18.30 -47.36 -27.93
CA SER A 171 -17.68 -48.59 -28.43
C SER A 171 -16.17 -48.50 -28.23
N THR A 172 -15.60 -49.51 -27.58
CA THR A 172 -14.15 -49.65 -27.37
C THR A 172 -13.34 -49.63 -28.68
N SER A 173 -14.00 -49.74 -29.84
CA SER A 173 -13.41 -49.60 -31.18
C SER A 173 -12.95 -48.17 -31.53
N ASP A 174 -13.52 -47.13 -30.91
CA ASP A 174 -13.24 -45.73 -31.27
C ASP A 174 -12.24 -45.03 -30.34
N ASN A 175 -11.82 -45.69 -29.26
CA ASN A 175 -10.84 -45.15 -28.33
C ASN A 175 -9.41 -45.32 -28.88
N PRO A 176 -8.65 -44.23 -29.10
CA PRO A 176 -7.33 -44.31 -29.70
C PRO A 176 -6.27 -44.96 -28.80
N TRP A 177 -6.56 -45.27 -27.54
CA TRP A 177 -5.72 -46.04 -26.62
C TRP A 177 -6.17 -47.50 -26.42
N SER A 178 -7.30 -47.92 -27.01
CA SER A 178 -7.73 -49.33 -26.94
C SER A 178 -6.93 -50.22 -27.89
N ALA A 179 -6.92 -51.52 -27.60
CA ALA A 179 -6.24 -52.51 -28.45
C ALA A 179 -6.85 -52.58 -29.87
N GLN A 180 -8.14 -52.30 -30.02
CA GLN A 180 -8.83 -52.32 -31.32
C GLN A 180 -8.78 -50.97 -32.05
N GLY A 181 -8.66 -49.85 -31.33
CA GLY A 181 -8.77 -48.49 -31.86
C GLY A 181 -7.46 -47.71 -31.93
N TRP A 182 -6.31 -48.35 -31.69
CA TRP A 182 -5.02 -47.70 -31.52
C TRP A 182 -4.66 -46.74 -32.67
N ASN A 183 -4.48 -45.44 -32.37
CA ASN A 183 -4.11 -44.43 -33.35
C ASN A 183 -3.23 -43.32 -32.75
N LEU A 184 -1.93 -43.38 -33.01
CA LEU A 184 -0.94 -42.44 -32.46
C LEU A 184 -1.17 -40.97 -32.84
N THR A 185 -1.64 -40.70 -34.06
CA THR A 185 -1.90 -39.31 -34.50
C THR A 185 -3.03 -38.69 -33.68
N LYS A 186 -4.13 -39.42 -33.48
CA LYS A 186 -5.24 -38.98 -32.63
C LYS A 186 -4.83 -38.88 -31.17
N GLN A 187 -3.97 -39.78 -30.68
CA GLN A 187 -3.42 -39.67 -29.32
C GLN A 187 -2.67 -38.35 -29.15
N ASN A 188 -1.78 -37.99 -30.08
CA ASN A 188 -1.03 -36.74 -30.02
C ASN A 188 -1.94 -35.51 -30.11
N GLU A 189 -2.93 -35.52 -31.00
CA GLU A 189 -3.90 -34.42 -31.14
C GLU A 189 -4.70 -34.21 -29.85
N ILE A 190 -5.20 -35.29 -29.23
CA ILE A 190 -5.94 -35.22 -27.98
C ILE A 190 -5.01 -34.80 -26.83
N LEU A 191 -3.78 -35.29 -26.76
CA LEU A 191 -2.81 -34.88 -25.75
C LEU A 191 -2.47 -33.38 -25.84
N MET A 192 -2.39 -32.83 -27.06
CA MET A 192 -2.11 -31.41 -27.29
C MET A 192 -3.33 -30.51 -27.02
N ASN A 193 -4.52 -30.95 -27.41
CA ASN A 193 -5.73 -30.12 -27.36
C ASN A 193 -6.54 -30.31 -26.07
N ASN A 194 -6.53 -31.50 -25.47
CA ASN A 194 -7.29 -31.82 -24.27
C ASN A 194 -6.63 -32.96 -23.45
N PRO A 195 -5.61 -32.63 -22.63
CA PRO A 195 -4.87 -33.63 -21.86
C PRO A 195 -5.72 -34.37 -20.82
N GLU A 196 -6.77 -33.76 -20.27
CA GLU A 196 -7.68 -34.43 -19.32
C GLU A 196 -8.52 -35.50 -20.01
N GLN A 197 -9.00 -35.22 -21.23
CA GLN A 197 -9.72 -36.21 -22.04
C GLN A 197 -8.82 -37.40 -22.42
N ALA A 198 -7.53 -37.15 -22.71
CA ALA A 198 -6.56 -38.22 -22.94
C ALA A 198 -6.47 -39.15 -21.73
N GLN A 199 -6.33 -38.62 -20.52
CA GLN A 199 -6.24 -39.42 -19.29
C GLN A 199 -7.49 -40.27 -19.05
N GLN A 200 -8.68 -39.74 -19.31
CA GLN A 200 -9.92 -40.50 -19.18
C GLN A 200 -9.98 -41.66 -20.19
N MET A 201 -9.61 -41.41 -21.45
CA MET A 201 -9.60 -42.43 -22.50
C MET A 201 -8.56 -43.52 -22.24
N ILE A 202 -7.37 -43.13 -21.75
CA ILE A 202 -6.31 -44.01 -21.28
C ILE A 202 -6.81 -44.93 -20.16
N ALA A 203 -7.49 -44.38 -19.14
CA ALA A 203 -8.04 -45.16 -18.04
C ALA A 203 -9.16 -46.12 -18.48
N GLN A 204 -10.01 -45.70 -19.42
CA GLN A 204 -11.08 -46.52 -19.98
C GLN A 204 -10.55 -47.67 -20.86
N ALA A 205 -9.44 -47.47 -21.55
CA ALA A 205 -8.86 -48.47 -22.45
C ALA A 205 -8.23 -49.67 -21.71
N GLN A 206 -7.95 -49.55 -20.41
CA GLN A 206 -7.20 -50.54 -19.60
C GLN A 206 -6.05 -51.23 -20.37
N PRO A 207 -5.16 -50.46 -21.03
CA PRO A 207 -4.14 -51.09 -21.84
C PRO A 207 -3.19 -51.87 -20.92
N LYS A 208 -2.97 -53.14 -21.27
CA LYS A 208 -1.97 -53.97 -20.59
C LYS A 208 -0.63 -53.23 -20.66
N GLN A 209 0.11 -53.25 -19.55
CA GLN A 209 1.36 -52.54 -19.21
C GLN A 209 2.46 -52.45 -20.31
N GLY A 210 2.29 -53.06 -21.49
CA GLY A 210 3.20 -53.00 -22.63
C GLY A 210 2.78 -52.08 -23.79
N PHE A 211 1.65 -51.36 -23.73
CA PHE A 211 1.20 -50.48 -24.83
C PHE A 211 1.56 -49.00 -24.66
N TYR A 212 2.11 -48.60 -23.51
CA TYR A 212 2.61 -47.23 -23.29
C TYR A 212 4.11 -47.17 -23.56
N PHE A 213 4.49 -46.85 -24.80
CA PHE A 213 5.81 -46.28 -25.04
C PHE A 213 5.74 -44.77 -24.76
N GLY A 214 6.40 -44.29 -23.71
CA GLY A 214 6.80 -42.88 -23.64
C GLY A 214 6.25 -42.00 -22.53
N MET A 215 5.88 -42.51 -21.35
CA MET A 215 5.81 -41.68 -20.14
C MET A 215 6.62 -42.31 -19.00
N ASN A 216 7.94 -42.21 -19.11
CA ASN A 216 8.86 -42.33 -17.97
C ASN A 216 10.07 -41.42 -18.27
N ASN A 217 9.93 -40.15 -17.90
CA ASN A 217 10.90 -39.32 -17.17
C ASN A 217 10.42 -37.87 -17.14
#